data_AF-C6X602-F1
#
_entry.id   AF-C6X602-F1
#
_cell.length_a   1.000
_cell.length_b   1.000
_cell.length_c   1.000
_cell.angle_alpha   90.00
_cell.angle_beta   90.00
_cell.angle_gamma   90.00
#
_symmetry.space_group_name_H-M   'P 1'
#
loop_
_entity.id
_entity.type
_entity.pdbx_description
1 polymer ?
#
loop_
_entity_poly.entity_id
_entity_poly.type
_entity_poly.pdbx_seq_one_letter_code
_entity_poly.pdbx_strand_id
1 'polypeptide(L)'
;MAAVRRILPKALNNSPSLSFKLKNLKMETSFKPTGYTSLSPYLIVENAQKLTELLKKVFNATELRTFIRGDGSVQHSELQLDDSVIMISDSLDEYPPITAMLHYYVQDVFKTFELAIKNGCEVIEQPKKGDDGDTRGLP
;
A
#
# COMPACT_ATOMS: atom_id res chain seq x y z
N MET A 1 -20.45 -0.28 2.85
CA MET A 1 -19.26 0.09 2.05
C MET A 1 -18.86 1.48 2.48
N ALA A 2 -17.83 1.62 3.32
CA ALA A 2 -17.39 2.91 3.85
C ALA A 2 -15.87 2.91 3.86
N ALA A 3 -15.28 3.80 3.06
CA ALA A 3 -13.87 4.13 3.14
C ALA A 3 -13.71 5.21 4.21
N VAL A 4 -12.94 4.93 5.27
CA VAL A 4 -12.63 5.94 6.28
C VAL A 4 -11.51 6.81 5.73
N ARG A 5 -11.86 8.01 5.25
CA ARG A 5 -10.89 9.06 4.94
C ARG A 5 -10.52 9.78 6.23
N ARG A 6 -9.26 9.62 6.67
CA ARG A 6 -8.56 10.40 7.72
C ARG A 6 -9.22 10.41 9.11
N ILE A 7 -8.60 9.69 10.07
CA ILE A 7 -8.94 9.79 11.50
C ILE A 7 -7.89 10.69 12.18
N LEU A 8 -8.31 11.83 12.73
CA LEU A 8 -7.59 12.54 13.80
C LEU A 8 -8.09 12.00 15.15
N PRO A 9 -7.23 11.77 16.16
CA PRO A 9 -7.63 11.04 17.36
C PRO A 9 -8.54 11.88 18.27
N LYS A 10 -9.64 11.28 18.75
CA LYS A 10 -10.33 11.69 19.98
C LYS A 10 -10.29 10.53 20.98
N ALA A 11 -10.07 10.90 22.23
CA ALA A 11 -9.73 10.04 23.37
C ALA A 11 -10.74 8.92 23.67
N LEU A 12 -10.19 7.81 24.16
CA LEU A 12 -10.89 6.63 24.70
C LEU A 12 -11.55 6.94 26.05
N ASN A 13 -12.72 6.33 26.31
CA ASN A 13 -13.13 5.93 27.65
C ASN A 13 -14.19 4.79 27.62
N ASN A 14 -13.73 3.63 28.11
CA ASN A 14 -14.34 2.58 28.96
C ASN A 14 -15.71 1.92 28.65
N SER A 15 -15.65 0.59 28.48
CA SER A 15 -16.70 -0.45 28.67
C SER A 15 -16.67 -1.00 30.13
N PRO A 16 -17.67 -1.72 30.70
CA PRO A 16 -18.18 -3.06 30.27
C PRO A 16 -19.72 -3.23 30.48
N SER A 17 -20.46 -4.33 30.22
CA SER A 17 -20.18 -5.77 30.14
C SER A 17 -21.26 -6.59 29.39
N LEU A 18 -20.78 -7.66 28.74
CA LEU A 18 -21.32 -8.98 28.37
C LEU A 18 -22.76 -9.44 28.76
N SER A 19 -23.54 -9.86 27.76
CA SER A 19 -24.04 -11.24 27.63
C SER A 19 -24.76 -11.44 26.28
N PHE A 20 -24.31 -12.38 25.45
CA PHE A 20 -25.08 -12.81 24.29
C PHE A 20 -25.08 -14.34 24.15
N LYS A 21 -26.29 -14.90 24.22
CA LYS A 21 -26.61 -16.29 23.94
C LYS A 21 -26.38 -16.58 22.46
N LEU A 22 -25.68 -17.67 22.17
CA LEU A 22 -25.60 -18.24 20.82
C LEU A 22 -27.01 -18.55 20.31
N LYS A 23 -27.40 -17.90 19.22
CA LYS A 23 -28.29 -18.44 18.17
C LYS A 23 -28.25 -17.50 16.96
N ASN A 24 -28.08 -18.10 15.77
CA ASN A 24 -28.00 -17.52 14.43
C ASN A 24 -26.57 -17.26 13.94
N LEU A 25 -26.00 -18.23 13.24
CA LEU A 25 -24.84 -18.04 12.38
C LEU A 25 -25.27 -17.19 11.18
N LYS A 26 -25.39 -15.87 11.37
CA LYS A 26 -25.22 -14.94 10.25
C LYS A 26 -23.78 -15.14 9.80
N MET A 27 -23.56 -15.53 8.55
CA MET A 27 -22.25 -15.36 7.93
C MET A 27 -21.91 -13.89 8.06
N GLU A 28 -21.03 -13.55 9.00
CA GLU A 28 -20.55 -12.19 9.18
C GLU A 28 -19.91 -11.80 7.85
N THR A 29 -20.56 -10.87 7.15
CA THR A 29 -19.94 -10.26 5.98
C THR A 29 -18.71 -9.53 6.49
N SER A 30 -17.53 -10.02 6.10
CA SER A 30 -16.27 -9.40 6.50
C SER A 30 -16.32 -7.91 6.15
N PHE A 31 -15.88 -7.05 7.06
CA PHE A 31 -15.91 -5.60 6.87
C PHE A 31 -14.97 -5.14 5.73
N LYS A 32 -14.11 -6.03 5.23
CA LYS A 32 -13.22 -5.84 4.08
C LYS A 32 -13.11 -7.12 3.22
N PRO A 33 -12.74 -7.00 1.93
CA PRO A 33 -12.54 -8.17 1.08
C PRO A 33 -11.41 -9.08 1.61
N THR A 34 -11.50 -10.37 1.30
CA THR A 34 -10.41 -11.33 1.56
C THR A 34 -9.14 -10.90 0.81
N GLY A 35 -7.99 -10.97 1.46
CA GLY A 35 -6.70 -10.57 0.88
C GLY A 35 -6.35 -9.08 1.04
N TYR A 36 -7.29 -8.23 1.45
CA TYR A 36 -7.00 -6.80 1.64
C TYR A 36 -6.42 -6.52 3.03
N THR A 37 -5.42 -5.65 3.08
CA THR A 37 -4.97 -5.06 4.34
C THR A 37 -6.03 -4.14 4.93
N SER A 38 -6.05 -4.00 6.25
CA SER A 38 -6.97 -3.06 6.91
C SER A 38 -6.54 -1.61 6.73
N LEU A 39 -5.24 -1.40 6.50
CA LEU A 39 -4.61 -0.12 6.20
C LEU A 39 -3.86 -0.28 4.88
N SER A 40 -4.20 0.56 3.92
CA SER A 40 -3.52 0.64 2.62
C SER A 40 -3.06 2.08 2.42
N PRO A 41 -1.76 2.33 2.20
CA PRO A 41 -1.32 3.65 1.79
C PRO A 41 -1.95 3.99 0.43
N TYR A 42 -2.32 5.25 0.25
CA TYR A 42 -2.81 5.76 -1.02
C TYR A 42 -1.79 6.74 -1.58
N LEU A 43 -1.18 6.40 -2.71
CA LEU A 43 -0.16 7.19 -3.38
C LEU A 43 -0.79 8.00 -4.50
N ILE A 44 -0.53 9.30 -4.51
CA ILE A 44 -0.90 10.20 -5.58
C ILE A 44 0.40 10.59 -6.28
N VAL A 45 0.52 10.25 -7.55
CA VAL A 45 1.78 10.36 -8.31
C VAL A 45 1.54 10.96 -9.69
N GLU A 46 2.58 11.49 -10.32
CA GLU A 46 2.46 12.11 -11.66
C GLU A 46 2.18 11.09 -12.77
N ASN A 47 2.64 9.85 -12.60
CA ASN A 47 2.44 8.78 -13.57
C ASN A 47 2.28 7.42 -12.86
N ALA A 48 1.03 7.11 -12.52
CA ALA A 48 0.65 5.90 -11.81
C ALA A 48 0.93 4.64 -12.63
N GLN A 49 0.71 4.67 -13.95
CA GLN A 49 1.00 3.52 -14.80
C GLN A 49 2.49 3.16 -14.79
N LYS A 50 3.38 4.16 -14.87
CA LYS A 50 4.83 3.96 -14.82
C LYS A 50 5.25 3.39 -13.46
N LEU A 51 4.69 3.91 -12.36
CA LEU A 51 4.96 3.37 -11.03
C LEU A 51 4.45 1.94 -10.89
N THR A 52 3.24 1.62 -11.36
CA THR A 52 2.69 0.27 -11.37
C THR A 52 3.62 -0.72 -12.08
N GLU A 53 4.11 -0.38 -13.28
CA GLU A 53 5.04 -1.24 -14.00
C GLU A 53 6.40 -1.40 -13.28
N LEU A 54 6.89 -0.36 -12.61
CA LEU A 54 8.08 -0.45 -11.79
C LEU A 54 7.87 -1.41 -10.61
N LEU A 55 6.75 -1.27 -9.89
CA LEU A 55 6.42 -2.12 -8.74
C LEU A 55 6.22 -3.58 -9.13
N LYS A 56 5.61 -3.84 -10.30
CA LYS A 56 5.51 -5.18 -10.88
C LYS A 56 6.88 -5.78 -11.15
N LYS A 57 7.81 -5.01 -11.72
CA LYS A 57 9.16 -5.49 -12.05
C LYS A 57 10.04 -5.69 -10.83
N VAL A 58 10.03 -4.76 -9.87
CA VAL A 58 10.97 -4.75 -8.74
C VAL A 58 10.44 -5.58 -7.56
N PHE A 59 9.15 -5.49 -7.28
CA PHE A 59 8.54 -6.08 -6.08
C PHE A 59 7.51 -7.17 -6.39
N ASN A 60 7.43 -7.62 -7.65
CA ASN A 60 6.45 -8.62 -8.10
C ASN A 60 5.01 -8.24 -7.75
N ALA A 61 4.69 -6.93 -7.77
CA ALA A 61 3.35 -6.46 -7.48
C ALA A 61 2.33 -7.09 -8.43
N THR A 62 1.14 -7.40 -7.94
CA THR A 62 0.02 -7.93 -8.73
C THR A 62 -1.10 -6.92 -8.76
N GLU A 63 -1.57 -6.58 -9.96
CA GLU A 63 -2.71 -5.68 -10.11
C GLU A 63 -4.01 -6.40 -9.74
N LEU A 64 -4.76 -5.83 -8.82
CA LEU A 64 -6.05 -6.36 -8.37
C LEU A 64 -7.19 -5.72 -9.14
N ARG A 65 -7.20 -4.38 -9.17
CA ARG A 65 -8.26 -3.59 -9.78
C ARG A 65 -7.72 -2.25 -10.25
N THR A 66 -8.11 -1.84 -11.45
CA THR A 66 -7.76 -0.53 -12.00
C THR A 66 -8.96 0.12 -12.66
N PHE A 67 -9.09 1.42 -12.43
CA PHE A 67 -10.05 2.31 -13.05
C PHE A 67 -9.30 3.41 -13.78
N ILE A 68 -9.63 3.60 -15.05
CA ILE A 68 -9.02 4.57 -15.93
C ILE A 68 -10.03 5.69 -16.21
N ARG A 69 -9.58 6.95 -16.16
CA ARG A 69 -10.37 8.13 -16.53
C ARG A 69 -10.57 8.18 -18.04
N GLY A 70 -11.48 9.04 -18.51
CA GLY A 70 -11.74 9.21 -19.94
C GLY A 70 -10.54 9.71 -20.75
N ASP A 71 -9.56 10.34 -20.11
CA ASP A 71 -8.32 10.83 -20.73
C ASP A 71 -7.19 9.78 -20.75
N GLY A 72 -7.42 8.57 -20.21
CA GLY A 72 -6.43 7.50 -20.13
C GLY A 72 -5.57 7.48 -18.86
N SER A 73 -5.67 8.49 -17.98
CA SER A 73 -4.98 8.48 -16.69
C SER A 73 -5.62 7.51 -15.69
N VAL A 74 -4.83 6.99 -14.76
CA VAL A 74 -5.28 6.09 -13.69
C VAL A 74 -6.07 6.88 -12.65
N GLN A 75 -7.38 6.62 -12.58
CA GLN A 75 -8.25 7.17 -11.53
C GLN A 75 -7.98 6.54 -10.19
N HIS A 76 -7.80 5.22 -10.19
CA HIS A 76 -7.56 4.42 -9.01
C HIS A 76 -7.07 3.04 -9.43
N SER A 77 -5.94 2.60 -8.89
CA SER A 77 -5.42 1.25 -9.05
C SER A 77 -5.07 0.66 -7.68
N GLU A 78 -5.30 -0.64 -7.52
CA GLU A 78 -5.00 -1.42 -6.32
C GLU A 78 -3.96 -2.47 -6.69
N LEU A 79 -2.83 -2.47 -5.98
CA LEU A 79 -1.73 -3.41 -6.20
C LEU A 79 -1.49 -4.22 -4.92
N GLN A 80 -1.43 -5.54 -5.06
CA GLN A 80 -0.96 -6.45 -4.02
C GLN A 80 0.56 -6.55 -4.08
N LEU A 81 1.24 -6.32 -2.96
CA LEU A 81 2.66 -6.53 -2.74
C LEU A 81 2.84 -7.43 -1.52
N ASP A 82 3.23 -8.68 -1.76
CA ASP A 82 3.25 -9.75 -0.75
C ASP A 82 1.93 -9.82 0.04
N ASP A 83 1.93 -9.49 1.33
CA ASP A 83 0.74 -9.50 2.19
C ASP A 83 -0.04 -8.17 2.23
N SER A 84 0.46 -7.15 1.52
CA SER A 84 -0.01 -5.77 1.61
C SER A 84 -0.69 -5.26 0.35
N VAL A 85 -1.74 -4.44 0.50
CA VAL A 85 -2.35 -3.71 -0.63
C VAL A 85 -1.98 -2.24 -0.54
N ILE A 86 -1.49 -1.68 -1.65
CA ILE A 86 -1.38 -0.23 -1.84
C ILE A 86 -2.39 0.24 -2.88
N MET A 87 -2.76 1.51 -2.79
CA MET A 87 -3.65 2.17 -3.74
C MET A 87 -2.89 3.31 -4.42
N ILE A 88 -3.09 3.50 -5.73
CA ILE A 88 -2.38 4.52 -6.50
C ILE A 88 -3.37 5.24 -7.43
N SER A 89 -3.20 6.54 -7.62
CA SER A 89 -3.83 7.31 -8.70
C SER A 89 -2.86 8.29 -9.35
N ASP A 90 -3.14 8.67 -10.58
CA ASP A 90 -2.54 9.87 -11.17
C ASP A 90 -3.04 11.12 -10.42
N SER A 91 -2.12 12.07 -10.22
CA SER A 91 -2.37 13.37 -9.61
C SER A 91 -3.28 14.24 -10.45
N LEU A 92 -3.96 15.17 -9.78
CA LEU A 92 -4.78 16.22 -10.37
C LEU A 92 -4.37 17.57 -9.74
N ASP A 93 -4.77 18.70 -10.33
CA ASP A 93 -4.47 20.03 -9.75
C ASP A 93 -4.96 20.16 -8.30
N GLU A 94 -6.12 19.58 -8.00
CA GLU A 94 -6.74 19.55 -6.66
C GLU A 94 -6.07 18.54 -5.72
N TYR A 95 -5.36 17.56 -6.28
CA TYR A 95 -4.72 16.45 -5.58
C TYR A 95 -3.32 16.25 -6.16
N PRO A 96 -2.37 17.15 -5.83
CA PRO A 96 -1.02 17.09 -6.39
C PRO A 96 -0.27 15.85 -5.89
N PRO A 97 0.83 15.46 -6.57
CA PRO A 97 1.68 14.37 -6.12
C PRO A 97 2.17 14.59 -4.69
N ILE A 98 2.24 13.52 -3.90
CA ILE A 98 2.74 13.55 -2.53
C ILE A 98 3.90 12.59 -2.40
N THR A 99 5.06 13.10 -1.96
CA THR A 99 6.19 12.25 -1.59
C THR A 99 5.80 11.39 -0.39
N ALA A 100 5.86 10.07 -0.57
CA ALA A 100 5.61 9.11 0.49
C ALA A 100 6.86 8.25 0.70
N MET A 101 7.13 7.91 1.94
CA MET A 101 8.15 6.94 2.32
C MET A 101 7.42 5.68 2.77
N LEU A 102 7.63 4.58 2.05
CA LEU A 102 7.08 3.28 2.40
C LEU A 102 8.21 2.37 2.86
N HIS A 103 8.03 1.74 4.01
CA HIS A 103 8.90 0.67 4.45
C HIS A 103 8.29 -0.66 3.98
N TYR A 104 9.03 -1.40 3.16
CA TYR A 104 8.59 -2.68 2.62
C TYR A 104 9.66 -3.75 2.85
N TYR A 105 9.27 -4.83 3.51
CA TYR A 105 10.15 -5.98 3.72
C TYR A 105 10.24 -6.79 2.43
N VAL A 106 11.46 -7.25 2.13
CA VAL A 106 11.76 -8.11 1.00
C VAL A 106 12.63 -9.27 1.44
N GLN A 107 12.51 -10.40 0.75
CA GLN A 107 13.29 -11.61 1.07
C GLN A 107 14.80 -11.40 0.86
N ASP A 108 15.18 -10.62 -0.14
CA ASP A 108 16.57 -10.30 -0.45
C ASP A 108 16.72 -8.82 -0.83
N VAL A 109 17.29 -8.05 0.10
CA VAL A 109 17.46 -6.61 -0.04
C VAL A 109 18.44 -6.27 -1.16
N PHE A 110 19.55 -6.99 -1.28
CA PHE A 110 20.58 -6.69 -2.28
C PHE A 110 20.07 -6.96 -3.69
N LYS A 111 19.41 -8.10 -3.90
CA LYS A 111 18.81 -8.44 -5.19
C LYS A 111 17.70 -7.47 -5.59
N THR A 112 16.84 -7.11 -4.65
CA THR A 112 15.75 -6.14 -4.91
C THR A 112 16.33 -4.77 -5.26
N PHE A 113 17.36 -4.34 -4.52
CA PHE A 113 18.03 -3.07 -4.75
C PHE A 113 18.68 -3.02 -6.14
N GLU A 114 19.42 -4.06 -6.54
CA GLU A 114 20.00 -4.15 -7.89
C GLU A 114 18.91 -4.05 -8.98
N LEU A 115 17.77 -4.73 -8.77
CA LEU A 115 16.66 -4.70 -9.71
C LEU A 115 16.02 -3.31 -9.81
N ALA A 116 15.91 -2.58 -8.69
CA ALA A 116 15.43 -1.21 -8.68
C ALA A 116 16.35 -0.29 -9.50
N ILE A 117 17.66 -0.34 -9.28
CA ILE A 117 18.63 0.48 -10.02
C ILE A 117 18.62 0.13 -11.51
N LYS A 118 18.54 -1.16 -11.86
CA LYS A 118 18.41 -1.61 -13.26
C LYS A 118 17.16 -1.07 -13.96
N ASN A 119 16.10 -0.74 -13.20
CA ASN A 119 14.86 -0.16 -13.70
C ASN A 119 14.81 1.37 -13.54
N GLY A 120 15.94 2.02 -13.25
CA GLY A 120 16.11 3.47 -13.28
C GLY A 120 15.75 4.19 -11.98
N CYS A 121 15.72 3.48 -10.84
CA CYS A 121 15.64 4.14 -9.53
C CYS A 121 17.01 4.76 -9.15
N GLU A 122 16.98 5.77 -8.28
CA GLU A 122 18.15 6.53 -7.83
C GLU A 122 18.60 6.11 -6.44
N VAL A 123 19.88 5.72 -6.31
CA VAL A 123 20.46 5.38 -5.01
C VAL A 123 20.48 6.60 -4.08
N ILE A 124 19.65 6.56 -3.04
CA ILE A 124 19.72 7.48 -1.90
C ILE A 124 20.63 6.88 -0.82
N GLU A 125 20.47 5.59 -0.51
CA GLU A 125 21.27 4.89 0.49
C GLU A 125 21.53 3.43 0.09
N GLN A 126 22.81 3.04 0.04
CA GLN A 126 23.21 1.66 -0.26
C GLN A 126 22.75 0.69 0.84
N PRO A 127 22.36 -0.56 0.50
CA PRO A 127 21.99 -1.55 1.49
C PRO A 127 23.08 -1.78 2.54
N LYS A 128 22.74 -1.60 3.81
CA LYS A 128 23.62 -1.87 4.95
C LYS A 128 22.88 -2.54 6.09
N LYS A 129 23.60 -3.34 6.88
CA LYS A 129 23.07 -3.94 8.11
C LYS A 129 22.97 -2.86 9.19
N GLY A 130 21.77 -2.68 9.74
CA GLY A 130 21.53 -1.82 10.90
C GLY A 130 21.87 -2.53 12.21
N ASP A 131 22.01 -1.74 13.27
CA ASP A 131 22.30 -2.23 14.63
C ASP A 131 21.13 -3.05 15.22
N ASP A 132 19.93 -2.85 14.68
CA ASP A 132 18.71 -3.60 15.02
C ASP A 132 18.62 -4.96 14.31
N GLY A 133 19.60 -5.30 13.48
CA GLY A 133 19.66 -6.58 12.79
C GLY A 133 18.90 -6.62 11.47
N ASP A 134 18.26 -5.54 11.02
CA ASP A 134 17.66 -5.48 9.69
C ASP A 134 18.68 -4.95 8.66
N THR A 135 18.62 -5.45 7.43
CA THR A 135 19.37 -4.86 6.32
C THR A 135 18.44 -3.91 5.57
N ARG A 136 18.86 -2.65 5.35
CA ARG A 136 18.01 -1.64 4.69
C ARG A 136 18.81 -0.82 3.69
N GLY A 137 18.13 -0.37 2.64
CA GLY A 137 18.64 0.57 1.64
C GLY A 137 17.48 1.36 1.04
N LEU A 138 17.81 2.45 0.36
CA LEU A 138 16.87 3.37 -0.30
C LEU A 138 17.30 3.51 -1.77
N PRO A 139 16.74 2.69 -2.69
CA PRO A 139 17.07 2.71 -4.11
C PRO A 139 16.24 3.72 -4.92
#